data_AF-A0A1E3I428-F1
#
_entry.id   AF-A0A1E3I428-F1
#
_cell.length_a   1.000
_cell.length_b   1.000
_cell.length_c   1.000
_cell.angle_alpha   90.00
_cell.angle_beta   90.00
_cell.angle_gamma   90.00
#
_symmetry.space_group_name_H-M   'P 1'
#
loop_
_entity.id
_entity.type
_entity.pdbx_description
1 polymer ?
#
loop_
_entity_poly.entity_id
_entity_poly.type
_entity_poly.pdbx_seq_one_letter_code
_entity_poly.pdbx_strand_id
1 'polypeptide(L)'
;MSRISLYLLALAASAHYASAHAHHNATEIDTSVPYDARIYIHMTLQSFLWTIAFPIGMVLGLSKSKYHVPLQSVNTILAFIGMYFGHHHGGRQFPETVHGLMAKILTWTMITQAALGIFLKLHVMERNVRPWVVPFHSVIGKTFPVLGWTQIMFGVATALDFCRGGNLGQCAAHYIMGSAFIGYAAILVIMLNLGGKWLERKKCSQEMLDSSVITAWVRP
;
A
#
# COMPACT_ATOMS: atom_id res chain seq x y z
N MET A 1 -28.97 0.45 34.35
CA MET A 1 -28.64 1.26 33.15
C MET A 1 -29.21 0.56 31.94
N SER A 2 -30.01 1.25 31.11
CA SER A 2 -30.59 0.64 29.91
C SER A 2 -29.50 0.46 28.84
N ARG A 3 -29.62 -0.57 27.97
CA ARG A 3 -28.67 -0.80 26.87
C ARG A 3 -28.51 0.42 25.98
N ILE A 4 -29.57 1.22 25.83
CA ILE A 4 -29.56 2.47 25.06
C ILE A 4 -28.65 3.52 25.72
N SER A 5 -28.65 3.62 27.05
CA SER A 5 -27.76 4.55 27.76
C SER A 5 -26.28 4.17 27.57
N LEU A 6 -25.96 2.87 27.52
CA LEU A 6 -24.60 2.40 27.25
C LEU A 6 -24.16 2.69 25.81
N TYR A 7 -25.04 2.52 24.83
CA TYR A 7 -24.74 2.88 23.43
C TYR A 7 -24.54 4.38 23.25
N LEU A 8 -25.38 5.20 23.89
CA LEU A 8 -25.26 6.67 23.84
C LEU A 8 -23.98 7.16 24.52
N LEU A 9 -23.59 6.55 25.65
CA LEU A 9 -22.31 6.84 26.31
C LEU A 9 -21.10 6.44 25.44
N ALA A 10 -21.17 5.29 24.78
CA ALA A 10 -20.11 4.85 23.86
C ALA A 10 -20.01 5.74 22.62
N LEU A 11 -21.14 6.19 22.07
CA LEU A 11 -21.21 7.16 20.97
C LEU A 11 -20.70 8.54 21.37
N ALA A 12 -21.05 9.03 22.56
CA ALA A 12 -20.55 10.31 23.07
C ALA A 12 -19.04 10.26 23.34
N ALA A 13 -18.54 9.16 23.91
CA ALA A 13 -17.11 8.97 24.15
C ALA A 13 -16.29 8.89 22.85
N SER A 14 -16.82 8.22 21.81
CA SER A 14 -16.19 8.16 20.49
C SER A 14 -16.25 9.51 19.76
N ALA A 15 -17.35 10.26 19.90
CA ALA A 15 -17.46 11.62 19.37
C ALA A 15 -16.49 12.61 20.05
N HIS A 16 -16.30 12.51 21.37
CA HIS A 16 -15.30 13.32 22.10
C HIS A 16 -13.86 12.96 21.68
N TYR A 17 -13.57 11.68 21.45
CA TYR A 17 -12.27 11.25 20.90
C TYR A 17 -12.03 11.81 19.49
N ALA A 18 -13.07 11.89 18.65
CA ALA A 18 -12.96 12.46 17.31
C ALA A 18 -12.76 13.99 17.30
N SER A 19 -13.20 14.69 18.35
CA SER A 19 -13.17 16.16 18.43
C SER A 19 -11.92 16.74 19.11
N ALA A 20 -11.06 15.92 19.73
CA ALA A 20 -10.00 16.40 20.62
C ALA A 20 -8.62 16.66 19.96
N HIS A 21 -8.47 16.49 18.65
CA HIS A 21 -7.19 16.76 17.98
C HIS A 21 -7.15 18.18 17.40
N ALA A 22 -6.57 19.11 18.17
CA ALA A 22 -6.07 20.36 17.62
C ALA A 22 -4.90 20.03 16.66
N HIS A 23 -5.18 19.98 15.36
CA HIS A 23 -4.15 19.85 14.35
C HIS A 23 -3.44 21.20 14.22
N HIS A 24 -2.24 21.31 14.78
CA HIS A 24 -1.29 22.34 14.33
C HIS A 24 -0.90 21.99 12.90
N ASN A 25 -1.70 22.41 11.93
CA ASN A 25 -1.42 22.15 10.52
C ASN A 25 -0.17 22.94 10.13
N ALA A 26 0.95 22.24 10.01
CA ALA A 26 2.12 22.78 9.33
C ALA A 26 1.71 23.22 7.92
N THR A 27 2.14 24.41 7.52
CA THR A 27 1.88 24.96 6.18
C THR A 27 3.01 24.63 5.21
N GLU A 28 4.21 24.43 5.73
CA GLU A 28 5.43 24.12 4.99
C GLU A 28 6.31 23.12 5.76
N ILE A 29 7.26 22.50 5.06
CA ILE A 29 8.22 21.56 5.67
C ILE A 29 9.44 22.36 6.12
N ASP A 30 9.66 22.44 7.44
CA ASP A 30 10.91 22.99 7.98
C ASP A 30 12.01 21.92 7.98
N THR A 31 12.95 22.05 7.05
CA THR A 31 14.07 21.11 6.90
C THR A 31 15.16 21.29 7.96
N SER A 32 15.14 22.37 8.74
CA SER A 32 16.07 22.58 9.86
C SER A 32 15.73 21.67 11.06
N VAL A 33 14.46 21.29 11.21
CA VAL A 33 14.02 20.32 12.21
C VAL A 33 14.38 18.91 11.75
N PRO A 34 15.09 18.11 12.56
CA PRO A 34 15.44 16.74 12.19
C PRO A 34 14.23 15.80 12.27
N TYR A 35 14.39 14.63 11.65
CA TYR A 35 13.51 13.49 11.88
C TYR A 35 13.71 12.96 13.30
N ASP A 36 12.59 12.62 13.96
CA ASP A 36 12.64 11.92 15.23
C ASP A 36 12.69 10.39 15.04
N ALA A 37 12.89 9.64 16.12
CA ALA A 37 12.91 8.18 16.06
C ALA A 37 11.59 7.59 15.56
N ARG A 38 10.45 8.24 15.83
CA ARG A 38 9.13 7.72 15.44
C ARG A 38 8.95 7.77 13.92
N ILE A 39 9.31 8.87 13.27
CA ILE A 39 9.22 8.94 11.81
C ILE A 39 10.24 8.01 11.15
N TYR A 40 11.44 7.82 11.72
CA TYR A 40 12.38 6.81 11.24
C TYR A 40 11.82 5.39 11.33
N ILE A 41 11.20 5.03 12.45
CA ILE A 41 10.51 3.73 12.60
C ILE A 41 9.39 3.61 11.57
N HIS A 42 8.56 4.64 11.39
CA HIS A 42 7.52 4.65 10.37
C HIS A 42 8.10 4.37 8.96
N MET A 43 9.08 5.15 8.53
CA MET A 43 9.66 5.05 7.18
C MET A 43 10.29 3.68 6.94
N THR A 44 11.09 3.19 7.88
CA THR A 44 11.80 1.91 7.74
C THR A 44 10.86 0.72 7.79
N LEU A 45 9.94 0.68 8.77
CA LEU A 45 8.97 -0.41 8.91
C LEU A 45 8.03 -0.46 7.71
N GLN A 46 7.45 0.68 7.30
CA GLN A 46 6.54 0.71 6.15
C GLN A 46 7.27 0.31 4.86
N SER A 47 8.49 0.81 4.63
CA SER A 47 9.26 0.42 3.45
C SER A 47 9.48 -1.09 3.41
N PHE A 48 9.90 -1.71 4.52
CA PHE A 48 10.06 -3.17 4.60
C PHE A 48 8.76 -3.92 4.34
N LEU A 49 7.66 -3.50 4.97
CA LEU A 49 6.37 -4.17 4.81
C LEU A 49 5.87 -4.13 3.36
N TRP A 50 5.87 -2.95 2.74
CA TRP A 50 5.31 -2.76 1.40
C TRP A 50 6.21 -3.29 0.29
N THR A 51 7.54 -3.25 0.44
CA THR A 51 8.47 -3.77 -0.59
C THR A 51 8.72 -5.27 -0.50
N ILE A 52 8.66 -5.85 0.70
CA ILE A 52 9.08 -7.24 0.92
C ILE A 52 7.94 -8.06 1.53
N ALA A 53 7.49 -7.72 2.74
CA ALA A 53 6.65 -8.63 3.52
C ALA A 53 5.26 -8.85 2.91
N PHE A 54 4.57 -7.80 2.46
CA PHE A 54 3.27 -7.89 1.79
C PHE A 54 3.36 -8.59 0.44
N PRO A 55 4.33 -8.29 -0.44
CA PRO A 55 4.55 -9.06 -1.67
C PRO A 55 4.78 -10.56 -1.42
N ILE A 56 5.58 -10.93 -0.42
CA ILE A 56 5.74 -12.34 -0.03
C ILE A 56 4.39 -12.95 0.40
N GLY A 57 3.65 -12.24 1.26
CA GLY A 57 2.32 -12.66 1.67
C GLY A 57 1.38 -12.87 0.48
N MET A 58 1.41 -11.99 -0.52
CA MET A 58 0.64 -12.12 -1.75
C MET A 58 1.03 -13.35 -2.56
N VAL A 59 2.33 -13.61 -2.75
CA VAL A 59 2.82 -14.81 -3.46
C VAL A 59 2.39 -16.09 -2.75
N LEU A 60 2.44 -16.11 -1.40
CA LEU A 60 1.92 -17.23 -0.60
C LEU A 60 0.41 -17.42 -0.81
N GLY A 61 -0.35 -16.34 -0.99
CA GLY A 61 -1.77 -16.40 -1.31
C GLY A 61 -2.05 -17.00 -2.68
N LEU A 62 -1.27 -16.60 -3.70
CA LEU A 62 -1.37 -17.12 -5.06
C LEU A 62 -1.01 -18.60 -5.16
N SER A 63 -0.01 -19.05 -4.38
CA SER A 63 0.38 -20.47 -4.28
C SER A 63 -0.50 -21.29 -3.35
N LYS A 64 -1.55 -20.68 -2.75
CA LYS A 64 -2.46 -21.31 -1.79
C LYS A 64 -1.76 -21.87 -0.54
N SER A 65 -0.66 -21.26 -0.13
CA SER A 65 0.09 -21.64 1.07
C SER A 65 -0.68 -21.31 2.35
N LYS A 66 -0.63 -22.22 3.33
CA LYS A 66 -1.22 -22.03 4.67
C LYS A 66 -0.63 -20.83 5.43
N TYR A 67 0.58 -20.39 5.06
CA TYR A 67 1.28 -19.27 5.69
C TYR A 67 0.82 -17.89 5.20
N HIS A 68 0.00 -17.82 4.15
CA HIS A 68 -0.55 -16.57 3.65
C HIS A 68 -1.26 -15.78 4.76
N VAL A 69 -2.22 -16.42 5.44
CA VAL A 69 -3.07 -15.75 6.45
C VAL A 69 -2.25 -15.29 7.66
N PRO A 70 -1.42 -16.13 8.31
CA PRO A 70 -0.60 -15.68 9.43
C PRO A 70 0.31 -14.49 9.10
N LEU A 71 1.02 -14.56 7.97
CA LEU A 71 1.93 -13.49 7.57
C LEU A 71 1.18 -12.18 7.28
N GLN A 72 0.06 -12.25 6.54
CA GLN A 72 -0.73 -11.06 6.23
C GLN A 72 -1.37 -10.43 7.48
N SER A 73 -1.78 -11.23 8.46
CA SER A 73 -2.25 -10.71 9.75
C SER A 73 -1.16 -9.94 10.49
N VAL A 74 0.04 -10.50 10.59
CA VAL A 74 1.20 -9.82 11.21
C VAL A 74 1.55 -8.54 10.46
N ASN A 75 1.64 -8.61 9.13
CA ASN A 75 1.95 -7.44 8.29
C ASN A 75 0.91 -6.32 8.46
N THR A 76 -0.38 -6.68 8.53
CA THR A 76 -1.47 -5.71 8.72
C THR A 76 -1.33 -5.00 10.07
N ILE A 77 -1.07 -5.75 11.15
CA ILE A 77 -0.86 -5.17 12.50
C ILE A 77 0.35 -4.24 12.49
N LEU A 78 1.48 -4.70 11.94
CA LEU A 78 2.70 -3.89 11.85
C LEU A 78 2.50 -2.64 10.99
N ALA A 79 1.71 -2.71 9.93
CA ALA A 79 1.38 -1.56 9.08
C ALA A 79 0.59 -0.50 9.86
N PHE A 80 -0.38 -0.92 10.69
CA PHE A 80 -1.10 0.01 11.58
C PHE A 80 -0.19 0.60 12.66
N ILE A 81 0.75 -0.17 13.23
CA ILE A 81 1.76 0.34 14.17
C ILE A 81 2.66 1.37 13.49
N GLY A 82 3.16 1.08 12.30
CA GLY A 82 3.94 2.02 11.50
C GLY A 82 3.14 3.29 11.20
N MET A 83 1.88 3.16 10.82
CA MET A 83 0.99 4.30 10.58
C MET A 83 0.79 5.15 11.84
N TYR A 84 0.63 4.51 13.01
CA TYR A 84 0.54 5.22 14.28
C TYR A 84 1.75 6.12 14.52
N PHE A 85 2.97 5.60 14.33
CA PHE A 85 4.20 6.40 14.47
C PHE A 85 4.29 7.55 13.45
N GLY A 86 3.76 7.36 12.24
CA GLY A 86 3.69 8.42 11.22
C GLY A 86 2.69 9.54 11.54
N HIS A 87 1.69 9.29 12.39
CA HIS A 87 0.74 10.32 12.84
C HIS A 87 1.10 10.93 14.20
N HIS A 88 1.97 10.27 14.96
CA HIS A 88 2.30 10.63 16.34
C HIS A 88 3.79 10.94 16.52
N HIS A 89 4.46 11.48 15.49
CA HIS A 89 5.84 11.96 15.62
C HIS A 89 5.88 13.41 16.11
N GLY A 90 6.92 13.77 16.86
CA GLY A 90 7.17 15.12 17.37
C GLY A 90 8.29 15.86 16.65
N GLY A 91 9.01 15.19 15.73
CA GLY A 91 10.06 15.80 14.91
C GLY A 91 9.51 16.67 13.78
N ARG A 92 10.24 16.73 12.64
CA ARG A 92 9.82 17.46 11.44
C ARG A 92 8.35 17.22 11.09
N GLN A 93 7.60 18.30 10.93
CA GLN A 93 6.17 18.27 10.60
C GLN A 93 5.95 18.39 9.09
N PHE A 94 4.85 17.81 8.62
CA PHE A 94 4.50 17.77 7.21
C PHE A 94 3.09 18.35 6.99
N PRO A 95 2.89 19.27 6.02
CA PRO A 95 1.56 19.69 5.61
C PRO A 95 0.78 18.53 4.97
N GLU A 96 -0.50 18.74 4.66
CA GLU A 96 -1.28 17.79 3.85
C GLU A 96 -0.54 17.49 2.53
N THR A 97 -0.38 16.21 2.23
CA THR A 97 0.43 15.71 1.12
C THR A 97 -0.32 14.63 0.34
N VAL A 98 0.12 14.38 -0.89
CA VAL A 98 -0.38 13.25 -1.70
C VAL A 98 -0.07 11.91 -1.02
N HIS A 99 1.01 11.82 -0.24
CA HIS A 99 1.30 10.66 0.61
C HIS A 99 0.21 10.44 1.67
N GLY A 100 -0.23 11.50 2.35
CA GLY A 100 -1.33 11.44 3.32
C GLY A 100 -2.66 11.03 2.67
N LEU A 101 -2.98 11.57 1.49
CA LEU A 101 -4.17 11.16 0.73
C LEU A 101 -4.10 9.68 0.31
N MET A 102 -2.97 9.26 -0.25
CA MET A 102 -2.77 7.88 -0.68
C MET A 102 -2.78 6.91 0.50
N ALA A 103 -2.27 7.33 1.67
CA ALA A 103 -2.37 6.57 2.92
C ALA A 103 -3.83 6.33 3.30
N LYS A 104 -4.70 7.35 3.20
CA LYS A 104 -6.15 7.22 3.49
C LYS A 104 -6.79 6.18 2.56
N ILE A 105 -6.49 6.23 1.25
CA ILE A 105 -6.99 5.26 0.25
C ILE A 105 -6.48 3.84 0.57
N LEU A 106 -5.19 3.71 0.83
CA LEU A 106 -4.55 2.42 1.11
C LEU A 106 -5.07 1.80 2.41
N THR A 107 -5.27 2.59 3.46
CA THR A 107 -5.81 2.14 4.75
C THR A 107 -7.22 1.56 4.57
N TRP A 108 -8.12 2.27 3.88
CA TRP A 108 -9.47 1.74 3.62
C TRP A 108 -9.46 0.48 2.74
N THR A 109 -8.54 0.43 1.78
CA THR A 109 -8.35 -0.76 0.93
C THR A 109 -7.85 -1.95 1.76
N MET A 110 -6.92 -1.71 2.70
CA MET A 110 -6.37 -2.72 3.60
C MET A 110 -7.40 -3.23 4.61
N ILE A 111 -8.20 -2.34 5.21
CA ILE A 111 -9.32 -2.71 6.09
C ILE A 111 -10.32 -3.58 5.33
N THR A 112 -10.71 -3.17 4.11
CA THR A 112 -11.62 -3.93 3.26
C THR A 112 -11.03 -5.31 2.95
N GLN A 113 -9.77 -5.38 2.54
CA GLN A 113 -9.11 -6.63 2.21
C GLN A 113 -8.99 -7.59 3.41
N ALA A 114 -8.68 -7.05 4.60
CA ALA A 114 -8.63 -7.81 5.83
C ALA A 114 -10.03 -8.33 6.23
N ALA A 115 -11.07 -7.50 6.14
CA ALA A 115 -12.44 -7.91 6.43
C ALA A 115 -12.92 -9.03 5.50
N LEU A 116 -12.66 -8.93 4.20
CA LEU A 116 -12.95 -9.99 3.22
C LEU A 116 -12.15 -11.27 3.54
N GLY A 117 -10.88 -11.14 3.91
CA GLY A 117 -10.03 -12.27 4.30
C GLY A 117 -10.56 -13.00 5.54
N ILE A 118 -10.96 -12.25 6.57
CA ILE A 118 -11.60 -12.78 7.78
C ILE A 118 -12.89 -13.50 7.42
N PHE A 119 -13.78 -12.86 6.64
CA PHE A 119 -15.02 -13.46 6.17
C PHE A 119 -14.78 -14.81 5.48
N LEU A 120 -13.82 -14.86 4.56
CA LEU A 120 -13.48 -16.08 3.83
C LEU A 120 -12.91 -17.18 4.75
N LYS A 121 -12.23 -16.79 5.83
CA LYS A 121 -11.64 -17.70 6.81
C LYS A 121 -12.66 -18.22 7.83
N LEU A 122 -13.75 -17.50 8.06
CA LEU A 122 -14.85 -17.94 8.93
C LEU A 122 -15.75 -19.02 8.30
N HIS A 123 -15.61 -19.30 7.00
CA HIS A 123 -16.39 -20.34 6.31
C HIS A 123 -17.93 -20.17 6.43
N VAL A 124 -18.39 -18.91 6.48
CA VAL A 124 -19.82 -18.58 6.52
C VAL A 124 -20.39 -18.37 5.12
N MET A 125 -21.69 -18.65 4.94
CA MET A 125 -22.44 -18.39 3.69
C MET A 125 -21.77 -18.95 2.41
N GLU A 126 -21.24 -20.18 2.50
CA GLU A 126 -20.38 -20.77 1.47
C GLU A 126 -21.04 -20.94 0.09
N ARG A 127 -22.36 -21.14 0.05
CA ARG A 127 -23.11 -21.36 -1.19
C ARG A 127 -23.65 -20.08 -1.83
N ASN A 128 -23.86 -19.02 -1.04
CA ASN A 128 -24.59 -17.83 -1.50
C ASN A 128 -23.66 -16.64 -1.76
N VAL A 129 -22.84 -16.27 -0.78
CA VAL A 129 -22.06 -15.02 -0.81
C VAL A 129 -20.59 -15.29 -1.11
N ARG A 130 -20.03 -16.36 -0.55
CA ARG A 130 -18.61 -16.72 -0.70
C ARG A 130 -18.13 -16.80 -2.16
N PRO A 131 -18.89 -17.36 -3.13
CA PRO A 131 -18.46 -17.42 -4.53
C PRO A 131 -18.16 -16.05 -5.15
N TRP A 132 -18.81 -14.98 -4.65
CA TRP A 132 -18.59 -13.60 -5.09
C TRP A 132 -17.46 -12.91 -4.33
N VAL A 133 -17.28 -13.23 -3.05
CA VAL A 133 -16.24 -12.62 -2.21
C VAL A 133 -14.84 -13.10 -2.58
N VAL A 134 -14.69 -14.38 -2.95
CA VAL A 134 -13.39 -14.96 -3.36
C VAL A 134 -12.74 -14.18 -4.52
N PRO A 135 -13.39 -13.96 -5.67
CA PRO A 135 -12.78 -13.21 -6.76
C PRO A 135 -12.54 -11.75 -6.38
N PHE A 136 -13.44 -11.11 -5.62
CA PHE A 136 -13.26 -9.73 -5.19
C PHE A 136 -12.03 -9.54 -4.29
N HIS A 137 -11.87 -10.40 -3.27
CA HIS A 137 -10.68 -10.45 -2.42
C HIS A 137 -9.40 -10.71 -3.23
N SER A 138 -9.48 -11.56 -4.26
CA SER A 138 -8.34 -11.86 -5.13
C SER A 138 -7.93 -10.67 -6.00
N VAL A 139 -8.91 -9.97 -6.59
CA VAL A 139 -8.66 -8.80 -7.45
C VAL A 139 -8.06 -7.67 -6.63
N ILE A 140 -8.69 -7.31 -5.51
CA ILE A 140 -8.18 -6.27 -4.62
C ILE A 140 -6.78 -6.60 -4.14
N GLY A 141 -6.53 -7.82 -3.65
CA GLY A 141 -5.20 -8.21 -3.17
C GLY A 141 -4.10 -8.03 -4.22
N LYS A 142 -4.41 -8.32 -5.50
CA LYS A 142 -3.43 -8.20 -6.60
C LYS A 142 -3.10 -6.76 -6.95
N THR A 143 -3.86 -5.76 -6.50
CA THR A 143 -3.50 -4.34 -6.72
C THR A 143 -2.53 -3.81 -5.67
N PHE A 144 -2.31 -4.53 -4.55
CA PHE A 144 -1.47 -4.06 -3.44
C PHE A 144 -0.02 -3.76 -3.82
N PRO A 145 0.67 -4.52 -4.70
CA PRO A 145 2.03 -4.15 -5.12
C PRO A 145 2.10 -2.76 -5.76
N VAL A 146 1.09 -2.41 -6.58
CA VAL A 146 1.02 -1.08 -7.21
C VAL A 146 0.69 -0.01 -6.18
N LEU A 147 -0.36 -0.22 -5.37
CA LEU A 147 -0.78 0.77 -4.37
C LEU A 147 0.29 1.01 -3.31
N GLY A 148 0.96 -0.05 -2.85
CA GLY A 148 2.06 0.00 -1.89
C GLY A 148 3.29 0.70 -2.47
N TRP A 149 3.65 0.40 -3.73
CA TRP A 149 4.74 1.09 -4.43
C TRP A 149 4.46 2.59 -4.53
N THR A 150 3.26 2.97 -4.99
CA THR A 150 2.85 4.38 -5.08
C THR A 150 2.91 5.07 -3.72
N GLN A 151 2.47 4.41 -2.65
CA GLN A 151 2.52 4.95 -1.29
C GLN A 151 3.96 5.21 -0.82
N ILE A 152 4.88 4.29 -1.08
CA ILE A 152 6.30 4.45 -0.73
C ILE A 152 6.90 5.62 -1.52
N MET A 153 6.64 5.71 -2.84
CA MET A 153 7.16 6.78 -3.68
C MET A 153 6.69 8.16 -3.20
N PHE A 154 5.39 8.30 -2.88
CA PHE A 154 4.89 9.54 -2.31
C PHE A 154 5.48 9.83 -0.91
N GLY A 155 5.78 8.79 -0.14
CA GLY A 155 6.47 8.94 1.16
C GLY A 155 7.88 9.48 1.00
N VAL A 156 8.65 8.94 0.05
CA VAL A 156 10.00 9.43 -0.28
C VAL A 156 9.96 10.88 -0.77
N ALA A 157 9.05 11.20 -1.69
CA ALA A 157 8.87 12.57 -2.18
C ALA A 157 8.51 13.55 -1.04
N THR A 158 7.65 13.11 -0.10
CA THR A 158 7.26 13.91 1.08
C THR A 158 8.41 14.10 2.05
N ALA A 159 9.18 13.05 2.34
CA ALA A 159 10.32 13.13 3.23
C ALA A 159 11.40 14.08 2.66
N LEU A 160 11.75 13.91 1.38
CA LEU A 160 12.79 14.72 0.76
C LEU A 160 12.34 16.14 0.37
N ASP A 161 11.07 16.48 0.58
CA ASP A 161 10.46 17.73 0.13
C ASP A 161 10.66 18.00 -1.37
N PHE A 162 10.62 16.94 -2.18
CA PHE A 162 10.78 17.03 -3.63
C PHE A 162 9.42 17.20 -4.32
N CYS A 163 9.48 17.59 -5.60
CA CYS A 163 8.32 17.54 -6.50
C CYS A 163 7.22 18.56 -6.15
N ARG A 164 7.64 19.78 -5.77
CA ARG A 164 6.74 20.91 -5.49
C ARG A 164 7.03 22.08 -6.41
N GLY A 165 6.03 22.93 -6.62
CA GLY A 165 6.14 24.14 -7.44
C GLY A 165 6.37 23.86 -8.93
N GLY A 166 7.09 24.77 -9.61
CA GLY A 166 7.24 24.78 -11.07
C GLY A 166 7.98 23.59 -11.69
N ASN A 167 8.65 22.76 -10.88
CA ASN A 167 9.45 21.61 -11.36
C ASN A 167 8.72 20.26 -11.22
N LEU A 168 7.43 20.26 -10.86
CA LEU A 168 6.64 19.04 -10.64
C LEU A 168 6.67 18.09 -11.86
N GLY A 169 6.55 18.62 -13.08
CA GLY A 169 6.54 17.80 -14.29
C GLY A 169 7.82 16.99 -14.50
N GLN A 170 8.99 17.61 -14.28
CA GLN A 170 10.29 16.94 -14.39
C GLN A 170 10.47 15.87 -13.31
N CYS A 171 10.08 16.18 -12.07
CA CYS A 171 10.08 15.16 -11.02
C CYS A 171 9.16 13.98 -11.39
N ALA A 172 7.92 14.25 -11.78
CA ALA A 172 6.95 13.21 -12.09
C ALA A 172 7.45 12.30 -13.21
N ALA A 173 8.04 12.88 -14.26
CA ALA A 173 8.68 12.12 -15.33
C ALA A 173 9.76 11.17 -14.81
N HIS A 174 10.62 11.62 -13.89
CA HIS A 174 11.69 10.78 -13.33
C HIS A 174 11.15 9.64 -12.46
N TYR A 175 10.18 9.90 -11.58
CA TYR A 175 9.57 8.86 -10.76
C TYR A 175 8.77 7.84 -11.60
N ILE A 176 8.07 8.29 -12.65
CA ILE A 176 7.34 7.42 -13.57
C ILE A 176 8.31 6.54 -14.34
N MET A 177 9.38 7.13 -14.91
CA MET A 177 10.40 6.39 -15.65
C MET A 177 11.10 5.35 -14.77
N GLY A 178 11.56 5.75 -13.57
CA GLY A 178 12.19 4.82 -12.62
C GLY A 178 11.26 3.71 -12.17
N SER A 179 10.00 4.03 -11.86
CA SER A 179 8.98 3.05 -11.50
C SER A 179 8.68 2.07 -12.65
N ALA A 180 8.65 2.56 -13.88
CA ALA A 180 8.47 1.73 -15.06
C ALA A 180 9.63 0.74 -15.23
N PHE A 181 10.89 1.16 -15.06
CA PHE A 181 12.03 0.25 -15.10
C PHE A 181 11.99 -0.82 -14.01
N ILE A 182 11.59 -0.46 -12.79
CA ILE A 182 11.48 -1.42 -11.67
C ILE A 182 10.35 -2.41 -11.93
N GLY A 183 9.18 -1.93 -12.35
CA GLY A 183 8.06 -2.80 -12.72
C GLY A 183 8.43 -3.73 -13.88
N TYR A 184 9.16 -3.20 -14.86
CA TYR A 184 9.65 -3.96 -15.99
C TYR A 184 10.63 -5.07 -15.59
N ALA A 185 11.63 -4.74 -14.75
CA ALA A 185 12.56 -5.71 -14.20
C ALA A 185 11.84 -6.82 -13.42
N ALA A 186 10.83 -6.47 -12.60
CA ALA A 186 10.02 -7.45 -11.88
C ALA A 186 9.27 -8.40 -12.84
N ILE A 187 8.67 -7.87 -13.91
CA ILE A 187 7.98 -8.67 -14.94
C ILE A 187 8.96 -9.61 -15.62
N LEU A 188 10.15 -9.14 -16.02
CA LEU A 188 11.16 -9.98 -16.67
C LEU A 188 11.64 -11.11 -15.76
N VAL A 189 11.90 -10.85 -14.48
CA VAL A 189 12.28 -11.88 -13.51
C VAL A 189 11.16 -12.92 -13.35
N ILE A 190 9.90 -12.47 -13.28
CA ILE A 190 8.75 -13.39 -13.23
C ILE A 190 8.66 -14.22 -14.50
N MET A 191 8.81 -13.63 -15.68
CA MET A 191 8.75 -14.34 -16.96
C MET A 191 9.89 -15.37 -17.09
N LEU A 192 11.10 -15.03 -16.65
CA LEU A 192 12.26 -15.92 -16.68
C LEU A 192 12.04 -17.15 -15.78
N ASN A 193 11.46 -16.97 -14.60
CA ASN A 193 11.31 -18.05 -13.62
C ASN A 193 10.00 -18.84 -13.78
N LEU A 194 8.91 -18.19 -14.21
CA LEU A 194 7.56 -18.75 -14.18
C LEU A 194 6.82 -18.64 -15.52
N GLY A 195 7.34 -17.88 -16.49
CA GLY A 195 6.63 -17.51 -17.73
C GLY A 195 6.73 -18.53 -18.87
N GLY A 196 7.65 -19.50 -18.83
CA GLY A 196 7.95 -20.38 -19.96
C GLY A 196 6.72 -21.07 -20.59
N LYS A 197 5.90 -21.74 -19.77
CA LYS A 197 4.66 -22.40 -20.26
C LYS A 197 3.62 -21.42 -20.82
N TRP A 198 3.62 -20.18 -20.36
CA TRP A 198 2.71 -19.16 -20.87
C TRP A 198 3.20 -18.61 -22.21
N LEU A 199 4.51 -18.36 -22.34
CA LEU A 199 5.16 -17.94 -23.58
C LEU A 199 4.98 -18.98 -24.69
N GLU A 200 5.16 -20.26 -24.37
CA GLU A 200 4.93 -21.39 -25.29
C GLU A 200 3.49 -21.41 -25.83
N ARG A 201 2.49 -21.27 -24.93
CA ARG A 201 1.07 -21.20 -25.33
C ARG A 201 0.76 -19.98 -26.21
N LYS A 202 1.45 -18.87 -26.00
CA LYS A 202 1.31 -17.65 -26.79
C LYS A 202 2.16 -17.66 -28.07
N LYS A 203 3.00 -18.68 -28.27
CA LYS A 203 3.94 -18.81 -29.39
C LYS A 203 4.81 -17.56 -29.56
N CYS A 204 5.24 -16.96 -28.44
CA CYS A 204 6.10 -15.78 -28.42
C CYS A 204 7.36 -16.04 -27.59
N SER A 205 8.49 -15.45 -27.98
CA SER A 205 9.68 -15.40 -27.14
C SER A 205 9.57 -14.24 -26.15
N GLN A 206 10.28 -14.34 -25.02
CA GLN A 206 10.42 -13.24 -24.06
C GLN A 206 11.03 -12.00 -24.75
N GLU A 207 12.06 -12.20 -25.57
CA GLU A 207 12.73 -11.14 -26.34
C GLU A 207 11.78 -10.38 -27.28
N MET A 208 10.81 -11.07 -27.89
CA MET A 208 9.83 -10.42 -28.76
C MET A 208 8.90 -9.50 -27.95
N LEU A 209 8.47 -9.93 -26.76
CA LEU A 209 7.66 -9.10 -25.87
C LEU A 209 8.47 -7.91 -25.35
N ASP A 210 9.73 -8.15 -24.96
CA ASP A 210 10.64 -7.11 -24.50
C ASP A 210 10.83 -6.03 -25.57
N SER A 211 11.23 -6.45 -26.77
CA SER A 211 11.40 -5.57 -27.93
C SER A 211 10.13 -4.78 -28.26
N SER A 212 8.95 -5.41 -28.13
CA SER A 212 7.66 -4.74 -28.38
C SER A 212 7.35 -3.66 -27.34
N VAL A 213 7.59 -3.95 -26.06
CA VAL A 213 7.38 -3.00 -24.95
C VAL A 213 8.33 -1.82 -25.07
N ILE A 214 9.63 -2.07 -25.32
CA ILE A 214 10.62 -1.00 -25.52
C ILE A 214 10.26 -0.17 -26.76
N THR A 215 9.86 -0.80 -27.87
CA THR A 215 9.44 -0.06 -29.08
C THR A 215 8.25 0.85 -28.81
N ALA A 216 7.27 0.38 -28.03
CA ALA A 216 6.11 1.20 -27.64
C ALA A 216 6.50 2.33 -26.67
N TRP A 217 7.48 2.10 -25.80
CA TRP A 217 7.94 3.09 -24.80
C TRP A 217 8.82 4.19 -25.40
N VAL A 218 9.64 3.86 -26.39
CA VAL A 218 10.63 4.79 -26.99
C VAL A 218 10.03 5.59 -28.17
N ARG A 219 8.84 5.25 -28.65
CA ARG A 219 8.13 6.06 -29.64
C ARG A 219 7.29 7.15 -28.93
N PRO A 220 7.72 8.42 -28.92
CA PRO A 220 6.90 9.53 -28.44
C PRO A 220 5.67 9.76 -29.32
#